data_AF-A0A7Y7LWK3-F1
#
_entry.id   AF-A0A7Y7LWK3-F1
#
_cell.length_a   1.000
_cell.length_b   1.000
_cell.length_c   1.000
_cell.angle_alpha   90.00
_cell.angle_beta   90.00
_cell.angle_gamma   90.00
#
_symmetry.space_group_name_H-M   'P 1'
#
loop_
_entity.id
_entity.type
_entity.pdbx_description
1 polymer ?
#
loop_
_entity_poly.entity_id
_entity_poly.type
_entity_poly.pdbx_seq_one_letter_code
_entity_poly.pdbx_strand_id
1 'polypeptide(L)' 'MGQESLALNAGVPQAYLSRIERETINISIDNADVLSRVGGVPLHDLLAPAKFAGLDEQ' A
#
# COMPACT_ATOMS: atom_id res chain seq x y z
N MET A 1 7.40 -5.86 8.33
CA MET A 1 6.34 -5.10 9.02
C MET A 1 5.02 -5.83 8.77
N GLY A 2 4.17 -6.05 9.77
CA GLY A 2 2.87 -6.70 9.56
C GLY A 2 1.78 -5.71 9.16
N GLN A 3 0.71 -6.18 8.52
CA GLN A 3 -0.42 -5.35 8.07
C GLN A 3 -1.08 -4.57 9.21
N GLU A 4 -1.21 -5.18 10.39
CA GLU A 4 -1.75 -4.51 11.58
C GLU A 4 -0.90 -3.31 12.00
N SER A 5 0.43 -3.48 12.05
CA SER A 5 1.35 -2.39 12.40
C SER A 5 1.36 -1.29 11.35
N LEU A 6 1.23 -1.64 10.05
CA LEU A 6 1.11 -0.67 8.97
C LEU A 6 -0.19 0.14 9.09
N ALA A 7 -1.31 -0.54 9.34
CA ALA A 7 -2.61 0.10 9.52
C ALA A 7 -2.59 1.09 10.69
N LEU A 8 -2.05 0.65 11.83
CA LEU A 8 -1.92 1.46 13.04
C LEU A 8 -1.07 2.72 12.78
N ASN A 9 0.10 2.56 12.17
CA ASN A 9 1.01 3.68 11.92
C ASN A 9 0.49 4.64 10.84
N ALA A 10 -0.31 4.15 9.89
CA ALA A 10 -0.94 4.95 8.85
C ALA A 10 -2.27 5.59 9.27
N GLY A 11 -2.79 5.27 10.47
CA GLY A 11 -4.06 5.78 10.95
C GLY A 11 -5.27 5.28 10.13
N VAL A 12 -5.17 4.11 9.51
CA VAL A 12 -6.24 3.50 8.71
C VAL A 12 -6.73 2.19 9.34
N PRO A 13 -7.99 1.79 9.12
CA PRO A 13 -8.46 0.49 9.57
C PRO A 13 -7.69 -0.66 8.90
N GLN A 14 -7.34 -1.72 9.62
CA GLN A 14 -6.68 -2.89 9.03
C GLN A 14 -7.51 -3.50 7.88
N ALA A 15 -8.85 -3.49 8.01
CA ALA A 15 -9.76 -3.93 6.95
C ALA A 15 -9.66 -3.10 5.66
N TYR A 16 -9.25 -1.82 5.76
CA TYR A 16 -9.00 -0.98 4.58
C TYR A 16 -7.80 -1.49 3.80
N LEU A 17 -6.67 -1.75 4.47
CA LEU A 17 -5.47 -2.32 3.84
C LEU A 17 -5.75 -3.69 3.22
N SER A 18 -6.46 -4.56 3.94
CA SER A 18 -6.81 -5.89 3.43
C SER A 18 -7.64 -5.83 2.15
N ARG A 19 -8.49 -4.81 2.02
CA ARG A 19 -9.29 -4.61 0.81
C ARG A 19 -8.50 -4.05 -0.36
N ILE A 20 -7.51 -3.18 -0.10
CA ILE A 20 -6.60 -2.65 -1.12
C ILE A 20 -5.68 -3.75 -1.66
N GLU A 21 -5.04 -4.52 -0.77
CA GLU A 21 -4.11 -5.61 -1.15
C GLU A 21 -4.80 -6.71 -1.97
N ARG A 22 -6.11 -6.90 -1.78
CA ARG A 22 -6.94 -7.84 -2.56
C ARG A 22 -7.60 -7.19 -3.78
N GLU A 23 -7.26 -5.94 -4.07
CA GLU A 23 -7.81 -5.16 -5.19
C GLU A 23 -9.35 -5.06 -5.19
N THR A 24 -9.98 -5.19 -4.02
CA THR A 24 -11.44 -5.10 -3.87
C THR A 24 -11.94 -3.66 -3.80
N ILE A 25 -11.03 -2.71 -3.59
CA ILE A 25 -11.26 -1.26 -3.64
C ILE A 25 -10.04 -0.56 -4.21
N ASN A 26 -10.28 0.63 -4.77
CA ASN A 26 -9.22 1.55 -5.13
C ASN A 26 -8.69 2.29 -3.90
N ILE A 27 -7.47 2.83 -4.04
CA ILE A 27 -6.82 3.71 -3.08
C ILE A 27 -6.72 5.13 -3.66
N SER A 28 -6.91 6.16 -2.83
CA SER A 28 -6.64 7.54 -3.23
C SER A 28 -5.14 7.83 -3.21
N ILE A 29 -4.67 8.80 -4.01
CA ILE A 29 -3.26 9.21 -3.99
C ILE A 29 -2.83 9.72 -2.61
N ASP A 30 -3.71 10.41 -1.88
CA ASP A 30 -3.41 10.89 -0.52
C ASP A 30 -3.16 9.72 0.45
N ASN A 31 -3.99 8.67 0.40
CA ASN A 31 -3.78 7.49 1.23
C ASN A 31 -2.55 6.69 0.79
N ALA A 32 -2.26 6.65 -0.50
CA ALA A 32 -1.03 6.05 -1.00
C ALA A 32 0.22 6.81 -0.51
N ASP A 33 0.18 8.15 -0.45
CA ASP A 33 1.27 8.96 0.13
C ASP A 33 1.50 8.64 1.60
N VAL A 34 0.44 8.56 2.40
CA VAL A 34 0.52 8.18 3.82
C VAL A 34 1.17 6.81 3.99
N LEU A 35 0.72 5.81 3.24
CA LEU A 35 1.28 4.45 3.31
C LEU A 35 2.74 4.41 2.84
N SER A 36 3.10 5.20 1.83
CA SER A 36 4.47 5.29 1.32
C SER A 36 5.44 5.79 2.40
N ARG A 37 5.05 6.84 3.14
CA ARG A 37 5.84 7.42 4.23
C ARG A 37 6.01 6.45 5.39
N VAL A 38 4.93 5.77 5.77
CA VAL A 38 4.95 4.79 6.86
C VAL A 38 5.74 3.52 6.48
N GLY A 39 5.61 3.07 5.24
CA GLY A 39 6.33 1.92 4.70
C GLY A 39 7.79 2.20 4.34
N GLY A 40 8.23 3.46 4.38
CA GLY A 40 9.59 3.86 4.05
C GLY A 40 9.93 3.73 2.56
N VAL A 41 8.93 3.73 1.69
CA VAL A 41 9.09 3.63 0.23
C VAL A 41 8.60 4.92 -0.40
N PRO A 42 9.36 5.57 -1.31
CA PRO A 42 8.88 6.77 -1.99
C PRO A 42 7.59 6.51 -2.78
N LEU A 43 6.61 7.42 -2.73
CA LEU A 43 5.35 7.25 -3.45
C LEU A 43 5.53 6.99 -4.96
N HIS A 44 6.48 7.67 -5.61
CA HIS A 44 6.74 7.48 -7.04
C HIS A 44 7.21 6.05 -7.38
N ASP A 45 7.78 5.33 -6.42
CA ASP A 45 8.16 3.93 -6.59
C ASP A 45 6.94 3.03 -6.58
N LEU A 46 5.94 3.34 -5.74
CA LEU A 46 4.65 2.64 -5.70
C LEU A 46 3.80 2.88 -6.95
N LEU A 47 4.06 3.98 -7.67
CA LEU A 47 3.34 4.37 -8.88
C LEU A 47 4.10 4.01 -10.18
N ALA A 48 5.15 3.20 -10.09
CA ALA A 48 5.97 2.79 -11.24
C ALA A 48 5.73 1.32 -11.60
N PRO A 49 4.81 1.00 -12.54
CA PRO A 49 4.45 -0.38 -12.88
C PRO A 49 5.64 -1.26 -13.28
N ALA A 50 6.65 -0.68 -13.92
CA ALA A 50 7.87 -1.38 -14.32
C ALA A 50 8.66 -1.95 -13.12
N LYS A 51 8.49 -1.42 -11.90
CA LYS A 51 9.10 -1.95 -10.68
C LYS A 51 8.41 -3.20 -10.13
N PHE A 52 7.19 -3.47 -10.57
CA PHE A 52 6.36 -4.59 -10.10
C PHE A 52 6.14 -5.68 -11.16
N ALA A 53 6.74 -5.52 -12.34
CA ALA A 53 6.65 -6.50 -13.42
C ALA A 53 7.15 -7.88 -12.96
N GLY A 54 6.30 -8.90 -13.07
CA GLY A 54 6.62 -10.29 -12.71
C GLY A 54 6.41 -10.66 -11.24
N LEU A 55 5.87 -9.76 -10.41
CA LEU A 55 5.51 -10.09 -9.02
C LEU A 55 4.19 -10.87 -8.91
N ASP A 56 3.29 -10.73 -9.88
CA ASP A 56 1.98 -11.40 -9.89
C ASP A 56 2.08 -12.91 -10.22
N GLU A 57 3.26 -13.40 -10.59
CA GLU A 57 3.53 -14.80 -10.95
C GLU A 57 4.06 -15.65 -9.77
N GLN A 58 4.08 -15.11 -8.55
CA GLN A 58 4.57 -15.79 -7.34
C GLN A 58 3.47 -16.23 -6.37
#